data_AF-A0A392QYE2-F1
#
_entry.id   AF-A0A392QYE2-F1
#
_cell.length_a   1.000
_cell.length_b   1.000
_cell.length_c   1.000
_cell.angle_alpha   90.00
_cell.angle_beta   90.00
_cell.angle_gamma   90.00
#
_symmetry.space_group_name_H-M   'P 1'
#
loop_
_entity.id
_entity.type
_entity.pdbx_description
1 polymer ?
#
loop_
_entity_poly.entity_id
_entity_poly.type
_entity_poly.pdbx_seq_one_letter_code
_entity_poly.pdbx_strand_id
1 'polypeptide(L)'
;MRKGVISIIDLDNDYYLVAFTHEDDQYAALMDGLWFIYDHYLTVKEWSPNFHPASDTIEEVAVWVRISGLPIEYYDSRVLNFIGNRVGKTVKVDKNTLT
;
A
#
# COMPACT_ATOMS: atom_id res chain seq x y z
N MET A 1 -6.83 -5.87 14.34
CA MET A 1 -6.07 -6.53 15.43
C MET A 1 -5.06 -7.45 14.77
N ARG A 2 -3.78 -7.38 15.18
CA ARG A 2 -2.72 -8.27 14.72
C ARG A 2 -3.10 -9.72 15.01
N LYS A 3 -3.01 -10.60 14.01
CA LYS A 3 -3.39 -12.02 14.12
C LYS A 3 -2.20 -12.94 14.34
N GLY A 4 -1.02 -12.60 13.81
CA GLY A 4 0.17 -13.44 13.78
C GLY A 4 1.39 -12.84 14.48
N VAL A 5 2.55 -13.46 14.25
CA VAL A 5 3.86 -12.92 14.61
C VAL A 5 4.40 -12.07 13.45
N ILE A 6 5.01 -10.94 13.79
CA ILE A 6 5.71 -10.07 12.86
C ILE A 6 7.18 -10.09 13.23
N SER A 7 8.04 -10.40 12.25
CA SER A 7 9.50 -10.34 12.39
C SER A 7 10.06 -9.38 11.37
N ILE A 8 11.02 -8.56 11.79
CA ILE A 8 11.67 -7.54 10.96
C ILE A 8 13.15 -7.88 10.88
N ILE A 9 13.69 -7.87 9.66
CA ILE A 9 15.10 -8.10 9.37
C ILE A 9 15.63 -6.89 8.61
N ASP A 10 16.70 -6.29 9.12
CA ASP A 10 17.43 -5.22 8.44
C ASP A 10 18.19 -5.79 7.24
N LEU A 11 17.97 -5.23 6.05
CA LEU A 11 18.61 -5.64 4.81
C LEU A 11 19.71 -4.68 4.36
N ASP A 12 20.04 -3.64 5.14
CA ASP A 12 20.92 -2.53 4.77
C ASP A 12 20.32 -1.60 3.68
N ASN A 13 20.96 -0.44 3.46
CA ASN A 13 20.52 0.59 2.50
C ASN A 13 19.07 1.07 2.71
N ASP A 14 18.64 1.23 3.97
CA ASP A 14 17.29 1.63 4.38
C ASP A 14 16.16 0.67 3.96
N TYR A 15 16.49 -0.59 3.62
CA TYR A 15 15.51 -1.64 3.37
C TYR A 15 15.31 -2.55 4.58
N TYR A 16 14.05 -2.92 4.80
CA TYR A 16 13.65 -3.84 5.87
C TYR A 16 12.75 -4.92 5.31
N LEU A 17 13.06 -6.18 5.62
CA LEU A 17 12.17 -7.30 5.34
C LEU A 17 11.22 -7.49 6.53
N VAL A 18 9.93 -7.36 6.27
CA VAL A 18 8.89 -7.64 7.26
C VAL A 18 8.20 -8.95 6.89
N ALA A 19 8.37 -9.97 7.72
CA ALA A 19 7.72 -11.26 7.56
C ALA A 19 6.56 -11.43 8.55
N PHE A 20 5.44 -11.93 8.04
CA PHE A 20 4.20 -12.13 8.78
C PHE A 20 3.87 -13.62 8.82
N THR A 21 3.40 -14.12 9.95
CA THR A 21 2.91 -15.52 10.03
C THR A 21 1.44 -15.66 9.61
N HIS A 22 0.74 -14.56 9.36
CA HIS A 22 -0.67 -14.56 9.00
C HIS A 22 -0.90 -13.63 7.80
N GLU A 23 -1.55 -14.16 6.76
CA GLU A 23 -1.76 -13.46 5.48
C GLU A 23 -2.55 -12.15 5.65
N ASP A 24 -3.61 -12.14 6.46
CA ASP A 24 -4.38 -10.91 6.72
C ASP A 24 -3.53 -9.75 7.28
N ASP A 25 -2.53 -10.03 8.11
CA ASP A 25 -1.64 -8.99 8.64
C ASP A 25 -0.72 -8.44 7.54
N GLN A 26 -0.23 -9.32 6.65
CA GLN A 26 0.55 -8.92 5.47
C GLN A 26 -0.30 -8.10 4.49
N TYR A 27 -1.53 -8.55 4.21
CA TYR A 27 -2.44 -7.88 3.31
C TYR A 27 -2.82 -6.49 3.84
N ALA A 28 -3.10 -6.38 5.14
CA ALA A 28 -3.30 -5.08 5.79
C ALA A 28 -2.04 -4.20 5.66
N ALA A 29 -0.85 -4.75 5.89
CA ALA A 29 0.41 -4.01 5.74
C ALA A 29 0.61 -3.46 4.31
N LEU A 30 0.27 -4.24 3.29
CA LEU A 30 0.42 -3.86 1.88
C LEU A 30 -0.69 -2.91 1.39
N MET A 31 -1.92 -3.06 1.90
CA MET A 31 -3.12 -2.45 1.29
C MET A 31 -3.73 -1.32 2.12
N ASP A 32 -3.51 -1.28 3.44
CA ASP A 32 -4.16 -0.31 4.33
C ASP A 32 -3.41 1.02 4.48
N GLY A 33 -2.26 1.19 3.82
CA GLY A 33 -1.92 2.50 3.27
C GLY A 33 -0.48 2.99 3.40
N LEU A 34 -0.32 4.31 3.28
CA LEU A 34 0.97 5.00 3.42
C LEU A 34 1.42 4.85 4.88
N TRP A 35 2.56 4.19 5.10
CA TRP A 35 3.14 4.07 6.42
C TRP A 35 3.96 5.32 6.74
N PHE A 36 3.73 5.91 7.91
CA PHE A 36 4.55 6.99 8.43
C PHE A 36 5.19 6.55 9.74
N ILE A 37 6.52 6.68 9.83
CA ILE A 37 7.27 6.51 11.08
C ILE A 37 8.06 7.79 11.29
N TYR A 38 7.80 8.49 12.40
CA TYR A 38 8.43 9.79 12.70
C TYR A 38 8.35 10.80 11.54
N ASP A 39 7.17 10.93 10.93
CA ASP A 39 6.91 11.77 9.74
C ASP A 39 7.68 11.40 8.47
N HIS A 40 8.44 10.29 8.47
CA HIS A 40 9.04 9.72 7.29
C HIS A 40 8.07 8.74 6.62
N TYR A 41 7.80 9.00 5.34
CA TYR A 41 7.00 8.11 4.52
C TYR A 41 7.78 6.84 4.17
N LEU A 42 7.17 5.69 4.39
CA LEU A 42 7.70 4.39 4.04
C LEU A 42 6.99 3.83 2.80
N THR A 43 7.79 3.51 1.79
CA THR A 43 7.33 2.74 0.64
C THR A 43 7.32 1.26 1.01
N VAL A 44 6.16 0.62 0.85
CA VAL A 44 6.02 -0.82 1.06
C VAL A 44 5.84 -1.50 -0.29
N LYS A 45 6.56 -2.60 -0.50
CA LYS A 45 6.41 -3.47 -1.66
C LYS A 45 6.33 -4.93 -1.24
N GLU A 46 5.71 -5.75 -2.09
CA GLU A 46 5.71 -7.19 -1.90
C GLU A 46 7.14 -7.75 -2.01
N TRP A 47 7.45 -8.77 -1.23
CA TRP A 47 8.74 -9.43 -1.30
C TRP A 47 8.92 -10.10 -2.66
N SER A 48 10.14 -10.04 -3.20
CA SER A 48 10.52 -10.72 -4.43
C SER A 48 11.85 -11.47 -4.27
N PRO A 49 12.00 -12.63 -4.94
CA PRO A 49 13.26 -13.37 -4.92
C PRO A 49 14.37 -12.58 -5.63
N ASN A 50 15.62 -12.80 -5.22
CA ASN A 50 16.81 -12.12 -5.74
C ASN A 50 16.82 -10.59 -5.55
N PHE A 51 16.05 -10.08 -4.59
CA PHE A 51 16.09 -8.68 -4.19
C PHE A 51 17.50 -8.29 -3.71
N HIS A 52 18.01 -7.16 -4.20
CA HIS A 52 19.34 -6.66 -3.85
C HIS A 52 19.25 -5.18 -3.43
N PRO A 53 19.36 -4.86 -2.12
CA PRO A 53 19.15 -3.51 -1.59
C PRO A 53 20.02 -2.44 -2.25
N ALA A 54 21.27 -2.77 -2.60
CA ALA A 54 22.23 -1.81 -3.14
C ALA A 54 21.98 -1.43 -4.62
N SER A 55 21.20 -2.21 -5.35
CA SER A 55 20.90 -1.97 -6.78
C SER A 55 19.42 -1.78 -7.06
N ASP A 56 18.58 -1.84 -6.02
CA ASP A 56 17.15 -1.64 -6.17
C ASP A 56 16.83 -0.17 -6.42
N THR A 57 15.85 0.07 -7.29
CA THR A 57 15.27 1.38 -7.51
C THR A 57 13.78 1.29 -7.31
N ILE A 58 13.19 2.24 -6.59
CA ILE A 58 11.74 2.33 -6.42
C ILE A 58 11.14 2.80 -7.75
N GLU A 59 10.58 1.88 -8.53
CA GLU A 59 9.94 2.19 -9.82
C GLU A 59 8.49 2.64 -9.66
N GLU A 60 7.76 2.04 -8.72
CA GLU A 60 6.36 2.32 -8.45
C GLU A 60 6.10 2.49 -6.94
N VAL A 61 5.20 3.40 -6.60
CA VAL A 61 4.80 3.69 -5.22
C VAL A 61 3.28 3.79 -5.12
N ALA A 62 2.70 3.15 -4.09
CA ALA A 62 1.29 3.27 -3.80
C ALA A 62 1.00 4.60 -3.09
N VAL A 63 0.17 5.44 -3.70
CA VAL A 63 -0.23 6.75 -3.14
C VAL A 63 -1.72 6.80 -2.88
N TRP A 64 -2.12 7.56 -1.86
CA TRP A 64 -3.53 7.86 -1.61
C TRP A 64 -3.95 9.12 -2.35
N VAL A 65 -4.97 9.00 -3.18
CA VAL A 65 -5.58 10.12 -3.89
C VAL A 65 -6.94 10.43 -3.26
N ARG A 66 -7.11 11.66 -2.78
CA ARG A 66 -8.39 12.14 -2.26
C ARG A 66 -9.06 13.06 -3.28
N ILE A 67 -10.21 12.64 -3.79
CA ILE A 67 -11.03 13.45 -4.69
C ILE A 67 -12.07 14.18 -3.85
N SER A 68 -11.96 15.51 -3.77
CA SER A 68 -12.87 16.34 -2.97
C SER A 68 -14.00 16.88 -3.83
N GLY A 69 -15.22 16.93 -3.29
CA GLY A 69 -16.41 17.45 -4.00
C GLY A 69 -16.98 16.51 -5.07
N LEU A 70 -16.62 15.22 -5.05
CA LEU A 70 -17.25 14.23 -5.92
C LEU A 70 -18.72 14.05 -5.50
N PRO A 71 -19.70 14.20 -6.41
CA PRO A 71 -21.10 13.94 -6.08
C PRO A 71 -21.34 12.47 -5.68
N ILE A 72 -22.31 12.23 -4.79
CA ILE A 72 -22.55 10.92 -4.18
C ILE A 72 -22.99 9.86 -5.20
N GLU A 73 -23.63 10.26 -6.30
CA GLU A 73 -24.01 9.37 -7.39
C GLU A 73 -22.82 8.70 -8.10
N TYR A 74 -21.60 9.23 -7.90
CA TYR A 74 -20.36 8.66 -8.43
C TYR A 74 -19.61 7.78 -7.41
N TYR A 75 -20.19 7.54 -6.23
CA TYR A 75 -19.61 6.69 -5.17
C TYR A 75 -19.85 5.19 -5.46
N ASP A 76 -19.65 4.80 -6.73
CA ASP A 76 -19.70 3.42 -7.21
C ASP A 76 -18.27 2.94 -7.46
N SER A 77 -17.97 1.72 -7.02
CA SER A 77 -16.64 1.12 -7.15
C SER A 77 -16.09 1.14 -8.58
N ARG A 78 -16.93 0.96 -9.60
CA ARG A 78 -16.50 0.96 -11.01
C ARG A 78 -16.15 2.37 -11.47
N VAL A 79 -16.92 3.36 -11.05
CA VAL A 79 -16.64 4.78 -11.36
C VAL A 79 -15.34 5.21 -10.68
N LEU A 80 -15.17 4.90 -9.40
CA LEU A 80 -13.97 5.26 -8.65
C LEU A 80 -12.72 4.55 -9.19
N ASN A 81 -12.83 3.26 -9.57
CA ASN A 81 -11.75 2.56 -10.26
C ASN A 81 -11.45 3.17 -11.63
N PHE A 82 -12.47 3.56 -12.39
CA PHE A 82 -12.27 4.21 -13.68
C PHE A 82 -11.50 5.53 -13.55
N ILE A 83 -11.88 6.37 -12.58
CA ILE A 83 -11.19 7.64 -12.30
C ILE A 83 -9.77 7.36 -11.80
N GLY A 84 -9.60 6.47 -10.83
CA GLY A 84 -8.29 6.09 -10.28
C GLY A 84 -7.34 5.58 -11.36
N ASN A 85 -7.83 4.70 -12.24
CA ASN A 85 -7.08 4.13 -13.37
C ASN A 85 -6.62 5.17 -14.40
N ARG A 86 -7.20 6.38 -14.40
CA ARG A 86 -6.72 7.49 -15.23
C ARG A 86 -5.46 8.14 -14.66
N VAL A 87 -5.28 8.08 -13.35
CA VAL A 87 -4.09 8.58 -12.63
C VAL A 87 -2.99 7.51 -12.58
N GLY A 88 -3.36 6.26 -12.30
CA GLY A 88 -2.47 5.10 -12.21
C GLY A 88 -3.25 3.84 -11.84
N LYS A 89 -2.61 2.67 -11.77
CA LYS A 89 -3.32 1.43 -11.43
C LYS A 89 -3.99 1.54 -10.06
N THR A 90 -5.32 1.47 -10.02
CA THR A 90 -6.08 1.54 -8.77
C THR A 90 -5.85 0.25 -7.98
N VAL A 91 -5.30 0.38 -6.78
CA VAL A 91 -5.06 -0.76 -5.87
C VAL A 91 -6.30 -1.04 -5.02
N LYS A 92 -6.91 0.01 -4.46
CA LYS A 92 -8.05 -0.10 -3.55
C LYS A 92 -8.86 1.20 -3.55
N VAL A 93 -10.16 1.07 -3.33
CA VAL A 93 -11.08 2.18 -3.09
C VAL A 93 -11.55 2.10 -1.64
N ASP A 94 -11.59 3.23 -0.94
CA ASP A 94 -11.99 3.26 0.46
C ASP A 94 -13.47 2.84 0.62
N LYS A 95 -13.75 2.01 1.62
CA LYS A 95 -15.08 1.45 1.85
C LYS A 95 -16.09 2.51 2.31
N ASN A 96 -15.66 3.61 2.93
CA ASN A 96 -16.57 4.69 3.32
C ASN A 96 -17.07 5.50 2.10
N THR A 97 -16.46 5.31 0.94
CA THR A 97 -16.90 5.84 -0.37
C THR A 97 -17.68 4.83 -1.20
N LEU A 98 -17.96 3.63 -0.69
CA LEU A 98 -18.81 2.64 -1.35
C LEU A 98 -20.18 2.65 -0.68
N THR A 99 -21.13 3.39 -1.25
CA THR A 99 -22.55 3.35 -0.83
C THR A 99 -23.30 2.20 -1.47
#